data_AF-A0A965S563-F1
#
_entry.id   AF-A0A965S563-F1
#
_cell.length_a   1.000
_cell.length_b   1.000
_cell.length_c   1.000
_cell.angle_alpha   90.00
_cell.angle_beta   90.00
_cell.angle_gamma   90.00
#
_symmetry.space_group_name_H-M   'P 1'
#
loop_
_entity.id
_entity.type
_entity.pdbx_description
1 polymer ?
#
loop_
_entity_poly.entity_id
_entity_poly.type
_entity_poly.pdbx_seq_one_letter_code
_entity_poly.pdbx_strand_id
1 'polypeptide(L)'
;MLTVGSLFTGIGGLDLGLERAGMRVIWQSEVDAYCCKVLAKHWPDTPNLGDIRDIDWGRVERPDVICGGYPCQPFSLAGRRQGTDDARHLWPWFADAIRTLRPRYAVLENVYGHLSKG
;
A
#
# COMPACT_ATOMS: atom_id res chain seq x y z
N MET A 1 10.12 -14.28 12.35
CA MET A 1 10.19 -12.85 11.95
C MET A 1 8.88 -12.51 11.28
N LEU A 2 8.23 -11.40 11.64
CA LEU A 2 6.96 -11.01 11.02
C LEU A 2 7.19 -10.62 9.56
N THR A 3 6.28 -11.01 8.67
CA THR A 3 6.32 -10.64 7.25
C THR A 3 5.43 -9.43 6.95
N VAL A 4 5.86 -8.63 5.97
CA VAL A 4 5.21 -7.38 5.56
C VAL A 4 4.85 -7.43 4.08
N GLY A 5 3.60 -7.12 3.77
CA GLY A 5 3.17 -6.78 2.43
C GLY A 5 2.95 -5.27 2.31
N SER A 6 3.65 -4.62 1.39
CA SER A 6 3.61 -3.15 1.23
C SER A 6 2.76 -2.76 0.03
N LEU A 7 1.73 -1.96 0.25
CA LEU A 7 0.85 -1.39 -0.78
C LEU A 7 1.11 0.11 -0.90
N PHE A 8 1.02 0.66 -2.11
CA PHE A 8 1.34 2.08 -2.36
C PHE A 8 2.71 2.41 -1.78
N THR A 9 3.69 1.55 -2.06
CA THR A 9 4.97 1.49 -1.37
C THR A 9 5.77 2.80 -1.50
N GLY A 10 5.56 3.54 -2.59
CA GLY A 10 6.36 4.70 -2.94
C GLY A 10 7.83 4.33 -2.99
N ILE A 11 8.68 5.13 -2.35
CA ILE A 11 10.12 4.85 -2.27
C ILE A 11 10.51 3.86 -1.15
N GLY A 12 9.55 3.21 -0.47
CA GLY A 12 9.81 2.21 0.57
C GLY A 12 10.08 2.79 1.96
N GLY A 13 9.48 3.95 2.30
CA GLY A 13 9.68 4.58 3.61
C GLY A 13 9.16 3.74 4.78
N LEU A 14 7.94 3.19 4.64
CA LEU A 14 7.36 2.28 5.63
C LEU A 14 8.12 0.95 5.69
N ASP A 15 8.46 0.39 4.54
CA ASP A 15 9.26 -0.82 4.36
C ASP A 15 10.54 -0.77 5.18
N LEU A 16 11.36 0.27 4.96
CA LEU A 16 12.62 0.48 5.69
C LEU A 16 12.40 0.63 7.20
N GLY A 17 11.33 1.31 7.62
CA GLY A 17 10.98 1.46 9.03
C GLY A 17 10.62 0.12 9.69
N LEU A 18 9.83 -0.71 9.01
CA LEU A 18 9.40 -2.02 9.50
C LEU A 18 10.55 -3.04 9.49
N GLU A 19 11.44 -2.99 8.51
CA GLU A 19 12.67 -3.80 8.54
C GLU A 19 13.59 -3.42 9.70
N ARG A 20 13.74 -2.12 9.98
CA ARG A 20 14.47 -1.65 11.18
C ARG A 20 13.81 -2.10 12.48
N ALA A 21 12.51 -2.36 12.48
CA ALA A 21 11.78 -2.95 13.60
C ALA A 21 11.89 -4.50 13.65
N GLY A 22 12.70 -5.11 12.79
CA GLY A 22 12.94 -6.55 12.76
C GLY A 22 11.89 -7.36 11.99
N MET A 23 11.21 -6.76 11.02
CA MET A 23 10.28 -7.43 10.11
C MET A 23 10.94 -7.67 8.74
N ARG A 24 10.26 -8.43 7.85
CA ARG A 24 10.73 -8.68 6.48
C ARG A 24 9.65 -8.37 5.46
N VAL A 25 9.97 -7.51 4.49
CA VAL A 25 9.10 -7.28 3.33
C VAL A 25 9.15 -8.50 2.40
N ILE A 26 7.99 -9.04 2.06
CA ILE A 26 7.86 -10.23 1.20
C ILE A 26 7.30 -9.92 -0.18
N TRP A 27 6.64 -8.77 -0.33
CA TRP A 27 6.21 -8.22 -1.61
C TRP A 27 5.86 -6.74 -1.45
N GLN A 28 5.88 -6.03 -2.58
CA GLN A 28 5.55 -4.61 -2.71
C GLN A 28 4.50 -4.41 -3.82
N SER A 29 3.76 -3.31 -3.82
CA SER A 29 2.83 -2.94 -4.90
C SER A 29 2.98 -1.44 -5.16
N GLU A 30 3.62 -1.11 -6.28
CA GLU A 30 3.91 0.25 -6.71
C GLU A 30 3.89 0.34 -8.24
N VAL A 31 3.35 1.45 -8.77
CA VAL A 31 3.18 1.69 -10.21
C VAL A 31 4.02 2.85 -10.72
N ASP A 32 4.44 3.77 -9.86
CA ASP A 32 5.30 4.88 -10.25
C ASP A 32 6.69 4.38 -10.65
N ALA A 33 7.08 4.65 -11.89
CA ALA A 33 8.30 4.12 -12.49
C ALA A 33 9.59 4.61 -11.78
N TYR A 34 9.56 5.78 -11.13
CA TYR A 34 10.70 6.25 -10.35
C TYR A 34 10.80 5.49 -9.04
N CYS A 35 9.70 5.37 -8.30
CA CYS A 35 9.60 4.57 -7.09
C CYS A 35 10.02 3.13 -7.33
N CYS A 36 9.51 2.47 -8.38
CA CYS A 36 9.91 1.11 -8.76
C CYS A 36 11.43 0.95 -8.95
N LYS A 37 12.12 1.94 -9.51
CA LYS A 37 13.59 1.91 -9.65
C LYS A 37 14.30 2.00 -8.29
N VAL A 38 13.77 2.80 -7.37
CA VAL A 38 14.29 2.90 -6.00
C VAL A 38 14.07 1.56 -5.27
N LEU A 39 12.87 0.99 -5.37
CA LEU A 39 12.54 -0.30 -4.76
C LEU A 39 13.44 -1.43 -5.28
N ALA A 40 13.60 -1.56 -6.59
CA ALA A 40 14.46 -2.57 -7.20
C ALA A 40 15.94 -2.43 -6.78
N LYS A 41 16.40 -1.22 -6.44
CA LYS A 41 17.75 -0.98 -5.93
C LYS A 41 17.91 -1.44 -4.48
N HIS A 42 16.91 -1.22 -3.63
CA HIS A 42 17.00 -1.47 -2.19
C HIS A 42 16.49 -2.86 -1.78
N TRP A 43 15.55 -3.42 -2.54
CA TRP A 43 14.93 -4.73 -2.34
C TRP A 43 14.92 -5.54 -3.64
N PRO A 44 16.08 -5.89 -4.21
CA PRO A 44 16.17 -6.55 -5.53
C PRO A 44 15.46 -7.91 -5.58
N ASP A 45 15.36 -8.60 -4.45
CA ASP A 45 14.74 -9.92 -4.33
C ASP A 45 13.26 -9.86 -3.89
N THR A 46 12.72 -8.66 -3.64
CA THR A 46 11.31 -8.49 -3.26
C THR A 46 10.48 -8.22 -4.50
N PRO A 47 9.46 -9.05 -4.80
CA PRO A 47 8.64 -8.83 -5.98
C PRO A 47 7.77 -7.59 -5.82
N ASN A 48 7.77 -6.74 -6.86
CA ASN A 48 6.74 -5.72 -7.04
C ASN A 48 5.57 -6.32 -7.83
N LEU A 49 4.41 -6.42 -7.19
CA LEU A 49 3.17 -6.95 -7.74
C LEU A 49 2.47 -5.98 -8.71
N GLY A 50 2.94 -4.74 -8.81
CA GLY A 50 2.41 -3.73 -9.72
C GLY A 50 1.12 -3.11 -9.23
N ASP A 51 0.19 -2.88 -10.16
CA ASP A 51 -1.06 -2.17 -9.90
C ASP A 51 -2.00 -3.00 -9.03
N ILE A 52 -2.37 -2.45 -7.88
CA ILE A 52 -3.26 -3.07 -6.89
C ILE A 52 -4.60 -3.56 -7.49
N ARG A 53 -5.04 -2.96 -8.60
CA ARG A 53 -6.31 -3.28 -9.28
C ARG A 53 -6.26 -4.58 -10.07
N ASP A 54 -5.06 -5.01 -10.45
CA ASP A 54 -4.82 -6.18 -11.30
C ASP A 54 -4.34 -7.40 -10.49
N ILE A 55 -4.20 -7.26 -9.16
CA ILE A 55 -3.68 -8.32 -8.29
C ILE A 55 -4.79 -9.30 -7.89
N ASP A 56 -4.57 -10.59 -8.17
CA ASP A 56 -5.35 -11.69 -7.60
C ASP A 56 -4.85 -12.03 -6.19
N TRP A 57 -5.47 -11.43 -5.17
CA TRP A 57 -5.13 -11.64 -3.76
C TRP A 57 -5.26 -13.09 -3.29
N GLY A 58 -6.01 -13.94 -4.00
CA GLY A 58 -6.11 -15.37 -3.69
C GLY A 58 -4.82 -16.14 -3.96
N ARG A 59 -3.88 -15.55 -4.72
CA ARG A 59 -2.60 -16.16 -5.13
C ARG A 59 -1.37 -15.50 -4.51
N VAL A 60 -1.56 -14.41 -3.76
CA VAL A 60 -0.46 -13.68 -3.12
C VAL A 60 -0.14 -14.30 -1.76
N GLU A 61 1.15 -14.39 -1.43
CA GLU A 61 1.58 -14.85 -0.10
C GLU A 61 1.00 -13.92 0.99
N ARG A 62 0.30 -14.50 1.96
CA ARG A 62 -0.32 -13.76 3.07
C ARG A 62 0.76 -13.22 4.01
N PRO A 63 0.86 -11.89 4.22
CA PRO A 63 1.78 -11.33 5.21
C PRO A 63 1.17 -11.33 6.63
N ASP A 64 2.02 -11.22 7.64
CA ASP A 64 1.59 -10.94 9.01
C ASP A 64 1.07 -9.49 9.16
N VAL A 65 1.73 -8.55 8.49
CA VAL A 65 1.44 -7.12 8.50
C VAL A 65 1.19 -6.65 7.07
N ILE A 66 0.11 -5.93 6.84
CA ILE A 66 -0.04 -5.15 5.61
C ILE A 66 0.19 -3.67 5.94
N CYS A 67 0.95 -2.96 5.11
CA CYS A 67 1.20 -1.53 5.29
C CYS A 67 0.98 -0.74 4.00
N GLY A 68 0.72 0.57 4.13
CA GLY A 68 0.69 1.45 2.96
C GLY A 68 0.13 2.84 3.24
N GLY A 69 0.59 3.81 2.44
CA GLY A 69 0.06 5.17 2.38
C GLY A 69 -0.67 5.39 1.07
N TYR A 70 -2.00 5.31 1.06
CA TYR A 70 -2.78 5.37 -0.18
C TYR A 70 -3.24 6.80 -0.50
N PRO A 71 -3.38 7.16 -1.79
CA PRO A 71 -3.67 8.54 -2.19
C PRO A 71 -5.00 9.07 -1.64
N CYS A 72 -4.96 10.23 -0.99
CA CYS A 72 -6.08 10.87 -0.29
C CYS A 72 -6.89 11.87 -1.16
N GLN A 73 -6.87 11.75 -2.48
CA GLN A 73 -7.25 12.88 -3.33
C GLN A 73 -8.73 13.22 -3.53
N PRO A 74 -9.75 12.47 -3.05
CA PRO A 74 -11.10 13.05 -2.98
C PRO A 74 -11.33 13.91 -1.72
N PHE A 75 -10.40 13.98 -0.76
CA PHE A 75 -10.68 14.60 0.56
C PHE A 75 -9.84 15.85 0.91
N SER A 76 -8.82 16.20 0.11
CA SER A 76 -8.07 17.44 0.30
C SER A 76 -8.90 18.66 -0.17
N LEU A 77 -8.79 19.78 0.55
CA LEU A 77 -9.56 21.02 0.31
C LEU A 77 -9.29 21.71 -1.05
N ALA A 78 -8.40 21.16 -1.90
CA ALA A 78 -7.93 21.79 -3.13
C ALA A 78 -8.51 21.19 -4.44
N GLY A 79 -9.39 20.18 -4.38
CA GLY A 79 -9.93 19.48 -5.54
C GLY A 79 -11.45 19.51 -5.63
N ARG A 80 -11.99 19.65 -6.85
CA ARG A 80 -13.45 19.58 -7.13
C ARG A 80 -14.04 18.29 -6.56
N ARG A 81 -15.05 18.44 -5.71
CA ARG A 81 -15.85 17.39 -5.03
C ARG A 81 -16.42 16.36 -6.03
N GLN A 82 -15.66 15.31 -6.37
CA GLN A 82 -16.14 14.19 -7.18
C GLN A 82 -16.40 12.91 -6.36
N GLY A 83 -16.15 12.92 -5.04
CA GLY A 83 -16.61 11.85 -4.15
C GLY A 83 -16.18 10.45 -4.58
N THR A 84 -17.13 9.52 -4.69
CA THR A 84 -16.94 8.09 -4.98
C THR A 84 -16.67 7.75 -6.45
N ASP A 85 -16.86 8.69 -7.37
CA ASP A 85 -16.60 8.50 -8.82
C ASP A 85 -15.18 8.89 -9.22
N ASP A 86 -14.33 9.23 -8.26
CA ASP A 86 -12.95 9.57 -8.52
C ASP A 86 -12.11 8.30 -8.72
N ALA A 87 -11.53 8.15 -9.92
CA ALA A 87 -10.60 7.07 -10.26
C ALA A 87 -9.37 6.97 -9.34
N ARG A 88 -9.17 7.95 -8.45
CA ARG A 88 -8.10 8.02 -7.44
C ARG A 88 -8.56 7.53 -6.06
N HIS A 89 -9.80 7.07 -5.90
CA HIS A 89 -10.28 6.42 -4.69
C HIS A 89 -9.83 4.95 -4.66
N LEU A 90 -8.59 4.74 -4.18
CA LEU A 90 -7.96 3.41 -4.17
C LEU A 90 -8.16 2.64 -2.85
N TRP A 91 -8.86 3.23 -1.88
CA TRP A 91 -9.21 2.57 -0.62
C TRP A 91 -9.99 1.26 -0.79
N PRO A 92 -10.99 1.14 -1.69
CA PRO A 92 -11.71 -0.13 -1.86
C PRO A 92 -10.78 -1.29 -2.25
N TRP A 93 -9.74 -1.02 -3.03
CA TRP A 93 -8.73 -2.03 -3.41
C TRP A 93 -7.82 -2.40 -2.25
N PHE A 94 -7.41 -1.42 -1.43
CA PHE A 94 -6.69 -1.69 -0.18
C PHE A 94 -7.55 -2.55 0.76
N ALA A 95 -8.81 -2.15 0.97
CA ALA A 95 -9.75 -2.85 1.82
C ALA A 95 -10.00 -4.29 1.32
N ASP A 96 -10.08 -4.51 0.00
CA ASP A 96 -10.21 -5.86 -0.56
C ASP A 96 -8.96 -6.71 -0.33
N ALA A 97 -7.75 -6.14 -0.45
CA ALA A 97 -6.51 -6.82 -0.09
C ALA A 97 -6.52 -7.27 1.39
N ILE A 98 -6.91 -6.38 2.31
CA ILE A 98 -7.05 -6.72 3.75
C ILE A 98 -8.10 -7.82 3.95
N ARG A 99 -9.26 -7.70 3.32
CA ARG A 99 -10.38 -8.63 3.45
C ARG A 99 -10.01 -10.03 2.96
N THR A 100 -9.26 -10.11 1.86
CA THR A 100 -8.87 -11.37 1.23
C THR A 100 -7.67 -12.02 1.93
N LEU A 101 -6.59 -11.26 2.17
CA LEU A 101 -5.38 -11.78 2.80
C LEU A 101 -5.54 -12.00 4.31
N ARG A 102 -6.43 -11.26 4.97
CA ARG A 102 -6.66 -11.30 6.43
C ARG A 102 -5.35 -11.25 7.24
N PRO A 103 -4.50 -10.23 7.07
CA PRO A 103 -3.27 -10.08 7.85
C PRO A 103 -3.60 -9.92 9.34
N ARG A 104 -2.62 -10.16 10.21
CA ARG A 104 -2.79 -9.98 11.65
C ARG A 104 -2.82 -8.50 12.04
N TYR A 105 -2.11 -7.66 11.30
CA TYR A 105 -2.00 -6.23 11.53
C TYR A 105 -2.14 -5.44 10.22
N ALA A 106 -2.69 -4.22 10.32
CA ALA A 106 -2.70 -3.24 9.24
C ALA A 106 -2.11 -1.93 9.74
N VAL A 107 -1.13 -1.40 9.02
CA VAL A 107 -0.49 -0.09 9.30
C VAL A 107 -0.79 0.84 8.14
N LEU A 108 -1.72 1.76 8.36
CA LEU A 108 -2.24 2.65 7.32
C LEU A 108 -1.80 4.08 7.61
N GLU A 109 -1.18 4.72 6.63
CA GLU A 109 -0.84 6.14 6.69
C GLU A 109 -1.77 6.93 5.78
N ASN A 110 -2.26 8.06 6.27
CA ASN A 110 -3.03 9.00 5.50
C ASN A 110 -3.00 10.40 6.14
N VAL A 111 -3.32 11.43 5.37
CA VAL A 111 -3.46 12.79 5.89
C VAL A 111 -4.67 12.94 6.81
N TYR A 112 -4.62 13.91 7.72
CA TYR A 112 -5.64 14.15 8.77
C TYR A 112 -7.09 14.18 8.27
N GLY A 113 -7.32 14.66 7.03
CA GLY A 113 -8.66 14.76 6.44
C GLY A 113 -9.40 13.42 6.30
N HIS A 114 -8.67 12.29 6.32
CA HIS A 114 -9.24 10.95 6.21
C HIS A 114 -10.25 10.63 7.33
N LEU A 115 -9.97 11.03 8.58
CA LEU A 115 -10.85 10.76 9.73
C LEU A 115 -12.22 11.48 9.66
N SER A 116 -12.34 12.49 8.81
CA SER A 116 -13.53 13.36 8.75
C SER A 116 -14.42 13.15 7.52
N LYS A 117 -13.92 12.44 6.50
CA LYS A 117 -14.60 12.34 5.19
C LYS A 117 -14.47 10.96 4.51
N GLY A 118 -13.65 10.05 5.03
CA GLY A 118 -13.45 8.69 4.50
C GLY A 118 -14.40 7.68 5.10
#